data_AF-K1WLA1-F1
#
_entry.id   AF-K1WLA1-F1
#
_cell.length_a   1.000
_cell.length_b   1.000
_cell.length_c   1.000
_cell.angle_alpha   90.00
_cell.angle_beta   90.00
_cell.angle_gamma   90.00
#
_symmetry.space_group_name_H-M   'P 1'
#
loop_
_entity.id
_entity.type
_entity.pdbx_description
1 polymer ?
#
loop_
_entity_poly.entity_id
_entity_poly.type
_entity_poly.pdbx_seq_one_letter_code
_entity_poly.pdbx_strand_id
1 'polypeptide(L)'
;MHLSRIPCPSLRPAYPISLTQIPRPEHLRAIATSQTPRSHLHSRALIAKAIYAPRRAVMAVPKTELGKQYMSSSAKPVKKISEPRPSASILLISPRNEILLLHRVRTSSSFPSAHVFPGGNLSASQDGAIPGPEDEARHVDGRAYRVGAIRECFEESGILLARKKNGEGLLEIEDSVREQGRKDVHAGRVRFEEWVEGLGGVVDVDALLPFTRWVTPTNIPKRFTTQMYLYFLPLTQPISSLTPSSEIPTPTSDGGVEHTAALFAPCSTWLSLARANEIILFPPQFYLMHLLSPFLSPFLSPSLELSSQILQSQRDQVLHFLQGDGGDGKGILWADKVMSPTGFLMRKSDGRSVLALNRPGPELEARGEGRGGDEKRVVLVKFGKEGPRDVDVREKREVLAEERVEAGAKL
;
A
#
# COMPACT_ATOMS: atom_id res chain seq x y z
N MET A 1 -50.49 43.29 -13.84
CA MET A 1 -49.21 43.20 -14.58
C MET A 1 -48.77 41.74 -14.57
N HIS A 2 -48.46 41.22 -15.75
CA HIS A 2 -48.33 39.81 -16.08
C HIS A 2 -47.10 39.12 -15.47
N LEU A 3 -47.32 37.86 -15.08
CA LEU A 3 -46.31 36.83 -14.80
C LEU A 3 -45.64 36.38 -16.13
N SER A 4 -44.31 36.40 -16.19
CA SER A 4 -43.53 35.77 -17.26
C SER A 4 -42.73 34.59 -16.69
N ARG A 5 -43.17 33.37 -17.06
CA ARG A 5 -42.49 32.10 -16.79
C ARG A 5 -41.33 31.92 -17.79
N ILE A 6 -40.15 31.57 -17.29
CA ILE A 6 -39.00 31.14 -18.09
C ILE A 6 -39.03 29.60 -18.21
N PRO A 7 -38.84 29.01 -19.41
CA PRO A 7 -39.13 27.59 -19.66
C PRO A 7 -37.98 26.64 -19.31
N CYS A 8 -38.39 25.44 -18.89
CA CYS A 8 -37.57 24.26 -18.63
C CYS A 8 -37.08 23.61 -19.96
N PRO A 9 -35.81 23.18 -20.08
CA PRO A 9 -35.36 22.47 -21.27
C PRO A 9 -35.84 21.01 -21.25
N SER A 10 -36.52 20.63 -22.34
CA SER A 10 -37.09 19.30 -22.58
C SER A 10 -36.03 18.25 -22.93
N LEU A 11 -36.06 17.13 -22.21
CA LEU A 11 -35.42 15.87 -22.55
C LEU A 11 -35.91 15.36 -23.92
N ARG A 12 -34.98 15.05 -24.84
CA ARG A 12 -35.30 14.29 -26.07
C ARG A 12 -35.08 12.79 -25.83
N PRO A 13 -35.94 11.91 -26.37
CA PRO A 13 -35.84 10.47 -26.17
C PRO A 13 -34.72 9.85 -27.02
N ALA A 14 -34.02 8.88 -26.44
CA ALA A 14 -33.03 8.04 -27.10
C ALA A 14 -33.70 7.05 -28.07
N TYR A 15 -33.13 6.91 -29.28
CA TYR A 15 -33.48 5.86 -30.23
C TYR A 15 -32.82 4.52 -29.82
N PRO A 16 -33.49 3.37 -30.04
CA PRO A 16 -32.94 2.06 -29.69
C PRO A 16 -31.95 1.58 -30.76
N ILE A 17 -30.75 1.15 -30.33
CA ILE A 17 -29.81 0.45 -31.21
C ILE A 17 -30.08 -1.06 -31.10
N SER A 18 -30.35 -1.65 -32.25
CA SER A 18 -30.67 -3.06 -32.47
C SER A 18 -29.46 -3.97 -32.25
N LEU A 19 -29.66 -5.05 -31.50
CA LEU A 19 -28.76 -6.19 -31.35
C LEU A 19 -28.83 -7.08 -32.60
N THR A 20 -27.85 -6.99 -33.50
CA THR A 20 -27.46 -8.09 -34.40
C THR A 20 -26.18 -7.73 -35.15
N GLN A 21 -25.07 -8.42 -34.84
CA GLN A 21 -24.14 -9.07 -35.78
C GLN A 21 -22.79 -9.31 -35.10
N ILE A 22 -22.60 -10.55 -34.66
CA ILE A 22 -21.32 -11.13 -34.23
C ILE A 22 -20.70 -11.81 -35.46
N PRO A 23 -19.46 -11.51 -35.87
CA PRO A 23 -18.73 -12.41 -36.74
C PRO A 23 -17.96 -13.45 -35.90
N ARG A 24 -18.12 -14.73 -36.25
CA ARG A 24 -17.34 -15.86 -35.72
C ARG A 24 -15.93 -15.85 -36.31
N PRO A 25 -14.87 -16.26 -35.58
CA PRO A 25 -13.56 -16.44 -36.16
C PRO A 25 -13.36 -17.89 -36.60
N GLU A 26 -13.28 -18.12 -37.91
CA GLU A 26 -12.68 -19.32 -38.49
C GLU A 26 -11.48 -18.92 -39.38
N HIS A 27 -10.37 -19.63 -39.14
CA HIS A 27 -9.19 -19.78 -40.00
C HIS A 27 -8.34 -18.54 -40.32
N LEU A 28 -7.33 -18.29 -39.48
CA LEU A 28 -5.99 -17.89 -39.93
C LEU A 28 -4.93 -18.70 -39.17
N ARG A 29 -4.48 -19.78 -39.80
CA ARG A 29 -3.16 -20.39 -39.53
C ARG A 29 -2.12 -19.46 -40.14
N ALA A 30 -1.24 -18.86 -39.33
CA ALA A 30 0.04 -18.36 -39.77
C ALA A 30 1.05 -18.36 -38.62
N ILE A 31 1.92 -19.38 -38.66
CA ILE A 31 3.35 -19.40 -38.33
C ILE A 31 3.79 -18.61 -37.08
N ALA A 32 4.10 -19.38 -36.04
CA ALA A 32 4.93 -18.97 -34.93
C ALA A 32 6.35 -18.61 -35.42
N THR A 33 6.76 -17.37 -35.21
CA THR A 33 8.17 -17.03 -34.93
C THR A 33 8.21 -16.06 -33.75
N SER A 34 8.88 -16.53 -32.70
CA SER A 34 9.06 -15.89 -31.41
C SER A 34 9.91 -14.62 -31.53
N GLN A 35 9.36 -13.47 -31.14
CA GLN A 35 10.14 -12.36 -30.61
C GLN A 35 9.40 -11.75 -29.42
N THR A 36 9.87 -12.10 -28.22
CA THR A 36 9.45 -11.48 -26.95
C THR A 36 9.83 -9.99 -26.93
N PRO A 37 8.92 -9.05 -26.58
CA PRO A 37 9.24 -7.61 -26.61
C PRO A 37 10.17 -7.20 -25.45
N ARG A 38 11.19 -6.38 -25.78
CA ARG A 38 12.31 -5.91 -24.92
C ARG A 38 11.95 -5.02 -23.71
N SER A 39 10.71 -4.59 -23.53
CA SER A 39 10.34 -3.54 -22.56
C SER A 39 9.85 -4.05 -21.20
N HIS A 40 9.14 -5.19 -21.13
CA HIS A 40 8.91 -5.89 -19.86
C HIS A 40 10.22 -6.33 -19.20
N LEU A 41 11.20 -6.66 -20.04
CA LEU A 41 12.56 -6.95 -19.62
C LEU A 41 13.25 -5.71 -19.05
N HIS A 42 12.88 -4.46 -19.39
CA HIS A 42 13.59 -3.26 -18.95
C HIS A 42 13.20 -2.80 -17.54
N SER A 43 11.90 -2.70 -17.21
CA SER A 43 11.46 -2.39 -15.83
C SER A 43 11.76 -3.56 -14.89
N ARG A 44 11.57 -4.81 -15.34
CA ARG A 44 12.07 -5.98 -14.59
C ARG A 44 13.59 -5.99 -14.51
N ALA A 45 14.36 -5.55 -15.51
CA ALA A 45 15.81 -5.49 -15.41
C ALA A 45 16.30 -4.35 -14.52
N LEU A 46 15.62 -3.20 -14.45
CA LEU A 46 15.96 -2.12 -13.52
C LEU A 46 15.69 -2.55 -12.08
N ILE A 47 14.51 -3.13 -11.83
CA ILE A 47 14.16 -3.71 -10.52
C ILE A 47 15.07 -4.92 -10.21
N ALA A 48 15.31 -5.83 -11.15
CA ALA A 48 16.18 -6.99 -10.96
C ALA A 48 17.65 -6.58 -10.77
N LYS A 49 18.16 -5.54 -11.45
CA LYS A 49 19.50 -4.99 -11.21
C LYS A 49 19.63 -4.42 -9.79
N ALA A 50 18.58 -3.81 -9.25
CA ALA A 50 18.54 -3.32 -7.88
C ALA A 50 18.35 -4.46 -6.83
N ILE A 51 17.78 -5.61 -7.22
CA ILE A 51 17.44 -6.73 -6.31
C ILE A 51 18.54 -7.83 -6.28
N TYR A 52 19.45 -7.90 -7.25
CA TYR A 52 20.33 -9.08 -7.42
C TYR A 52 21.51 -9.14 -6.43
N ALA A 53 21.31 -9.84 -5.30
CA ALA A 53 22.38 -10.50 -4.55
C ALA A 53 22.41 -12.00 -4.94
N PRO A 54 23.59 -12.63 -5.11
CA PRO A 54 23.70 -14.01 -5.59
C PRO A 54 23.11 -15.02 -4.58
N ARG A 55 22.27 -15.93 -5.08
CA ARG A 55 21.69 -17.06 -4.30
C ARG A 55 22.81 -18.02 -3.85
N ARG A 56 22.91 -18.29 -2.54
CA ARG A 56 23.55 -19.51 -2.00
C ARG A 56 22.47 -20.49 -1.56
N ALA A 57 22.67 -21.77 -1.88
CA ALA A 57 21.81 -22.86 -1.43
C ALA A 57 21.88 -23.01 0.10
N VAL A 58 20.74 -23.18 0.78
CA VAL A 58 20.68 -23.45 2.22
C VAL A 58 19.80 -24.66 2.48
N MET A 59 20.33 -25.58 3.30
CA MET A 59 19.71 -26.86 3.68
C MET A 59 18.44 -26.70 4.53
N ALA A 60 17.60 -27.74 4.49
CA ALA A 60 16.32 -27.81 5.21
C ALA A 60 16.50 -27.93 6.74
N VAL A 61 15.77 -27.10 7.49
CA VAL A 61 15.74 -27.04 8.98
C VAL A 61 14.29 -26.71 9.42
N PRO A 62 13.77 -27.19 10.58
CA PRO A 62 12.31 -27.32 10.84
C PRO A 62 11.49 -26.01 10.89
N LYS A 63 10.14 -26.19 10.81
CA LYS A 63 9.02 -25.22 10.67
C LYS A 63 9.01 -24.06 11.70
N THR A 64 8.66 -22.85 11.28
CA THR A 64 8.79 -21.57 12.05
C THR A 64 7.52 -21.02 12.71
N GLU A 65 7.74 -20.15 13.70
CA GLU A 65 6.78 -19.52 14.62
C GLU A 65 5.81 -18.50 13.99
N LEU A 66 6.19 -17.82 12.90
CA LEU A 66 5.39 -16.72 12.32
C LEU A 66 4.03 -17.18 11.78
N GLY A 67 3.98 -18.31 11.08
CA GLY A 67 2.72 -18.90 10.60
C GLY A 67 1.84 -19.42 11.74
N LYS A 68 2.46 -19.96 12.80
CA LYS A 68 1.74 -20.34 14.02
C LYS A 68 1.12 -19.13 14.69
N GLN A 69 1.81 -17.98 14.69
CA GLN A 69 1.29 -16.76 15.29
C GLN A 69 -0.01 -16.34 14.57
N TYR A 70 -0.02 -16.17 13.24
CA TYR A 70 -1.23 -15.76 12.52
C TYR A 70 -2.39 -16.78 12.57
N MET A 71 -2.10 -18.08 12.69
CA MET A 71 -3.10 -19.16 12.68
C MET A 71 -3.55 -19.63 14.07
N SER A 72 -2.91 -19.17 15.14
CA SER A 72 -3.22 -19.59 16.51
C SER A 72 -4.49 -18.92 17.01
N SER A 73 -5.64 -19.58 16.85
CA SER A 73 -6.92 -19.19 17.44
C SER A 73 -7.10 -19.64 18.91
N SER A 74 -6.05 -20.17 19.56
CA SER A 74 -6.19 -20.82 20.88
C SER A 74 -5.69 -19.95 22.02
N ALA A 75 -6.61 -19.60 22.91
CA ALA A 75 -6.37 -19.03 24.23
C ALA A 75 -5.37 -19.88 25.04
N LYS A 76 -4.14 -19.39 25.20
CA LYS A 76 -3.23 -19.76 26.28
C LYS A 76 -3.07 -18.55 27.21
N PRO A 77 -2.85 -18.75 28.52
CA PRO A 77 -3.09 -17.74 29.54
C PRO A 77 -2.31 -16.45 29.28
N VAL A 78 -3.00 -15.35 29.55
CA VAL A 78 -2.70 -13.97 29.11
C VAL A 78 -1.28 -13.57 29.48
N LYS A 79 -0.34 -13.73 28.54
CA LYS A 79 0.77 -12.79 28.42
C LYS A 79 0.11 -11.45 28.10
N LYS A 80 0.33 -10.41 28.91
CA LYS A 80 -0.24 -9.07 28.69
C LYS A 80 -0.10 -8.72 27.21
N ILE A 81 -1.23 -8.56 26.51
CA ILE A 81 -1.25 -8.24 25.08
C ILE A 81 -0.47 -6.94 24.92
N SER A 82 0.55 -6.94 24.06
CA SER A 82 1.35 -5.73 23.85
C SER A 82 0.50 -4.65 23.19
N GLU A 83 0.65 -3.42 23.64
CA GLU A 83 -0.09 -2.29 23.09
C GLU A 83 0.42 -1.98 21.67
N PRO A 84 -0.48 -1.74 20.68
CA PRO A 84 -0.07 -1.37 19.34
C PRO A 84 0.46 0.07 19.30
N ARG A 85 1.73 0.24 18.92
CA ARG A 85 2.36 1.57 18.78
C ARG A 85 1.70 2.37 17.65
N PRO A 86 1.46 3.68 17.80
CA PRO A 86 0.85 4.48 16.76
C PRO A 86 1.87 4.75 15.65
N SER A 87 1.43 4.55 14.41
CA SER A 87 2.27 4.69 13.21
C SER A 87 1.47 5.22 12.04
N ALA A 88 2.16 5.71 11.01
CA ALA A 88 1.55 6.14 9.77
C ALA A 88 2.40 5.75 8.56
N SER A 89 1.78 5.58 7.40
CA SER A 89 2.47 5.18 6.16
C SER A 89 1.78 5.75 4.92
N ILE A 90 2.56 6.04 3.87
CA ILE A 90 2.09 6.68 2.64
C ILE A 90 2.26 5.74 1.44
N LEU A 91 1.17 5.47 0.75
CA LEU A 91 1.15 4.94 -0.60
C LEU A 91 1.38 6.13 -1.56
N LEU A 92 2.65 6.42 -1.85
CA LEU A 92 3.04 7.55 -2.70
C LEU A 92 2.92 7.17 -4.18
N ILE A 93 2.08 7.91 -4.90
CA ILE A 93 1.78 7.66 -6.31
C ILE A 93 2.46 8.72 -7.19
N SER A 94 3.28 8.25 -8.13
CA SER A 94 4.05 9.10 -9.05
C SER A 94 3.15 9.80 -10.08
N PRO A 95 3.68 10.80 -10.80
CA PRO A 95 3.01 11.40 -11.96
C PRO A 95 2.61 10.39 -13.05
N ARG A 96 3.27 9.21 -13.10
CA ARG A 96 2.92 8.10 -14.01
C ARG A 96 2.00 7.05 -13.39
N ASN A 97 1.39 7.35 -12.25
CA ASN A 97 0.54 6.41 -11.49
C ASN A 97 1.27 5.12 -11.06
N GLU A 98 2.57 5.21 -10.82
CA GLU A 98 3.39 4.15 -10.23
C GLU A 98 3.45 4.35 -8.71
N ILE A 99 3.59 3.27 -7.94
CA ILE A 99 3.66 3.34 -6.48
C ILE A 99 5.09 3.16 -5.98
N LEU A 100 5.48 3.99 -5.01
CA LEU A 100 6.77 3.90 -4.34
C LEU A 100 6.78 2.72 -3.36
N LEU A 101 7.81 1.88 -3.45
CA LEU A 101 8.22 1.00 -2.37
C LEU A 101 9.67 1.25 -2.00
N LEU A 102 9.94 1.10 -0.71
CA LEU A 102 11.26 1.11 -0.11
C LEU A 102 11.71 -0.32 0.15
N HIS A 103 12.99 -0.58 -0.12
CA HIS A 103 13.64 -1.87 0.13
C HIS A 103 14.97 -1.64 0.83
N ARG A 104 15.16 -2.26 2.00
CA ARG A 104 16.44 -2.20 2.71
C ARG A 104 17.44 -3.17 2.07
N VAL A 105 18.47 -2.66 1.42
CA VAL A 105 19.59 -3.43 0.91
C VAL A 105 20.50 -3.79 2.10
N ARG A 106 20.42 -5.03 2.58
CA ARG A 106 21.37 -5.55 3.57
C ARG A 106 22.63 -6.01 2.88
N THR A 107 23.78 -5.53 3.35
CA THR A 107 25.12 -5.93 2.85
C THR A 107 25.57 -7.30 3.38
N SER A 108 24.84 -7.93 4.31
CA SER A 108 25.14 -9.30 4.78
C SER A 108 23.90 -10.23 4.88
N SER A 109 24.08 -11.40 4.24
CA SER A 109 23.39 -12.70 4.26
C SER A 109 21.85 -12.86 4.10
N SER A 110 21.52 -13.53 2.98
CA SER A 110 20.55 -14.65 2.85
C SER A 110 19.04 -14.41 2.96
N PHE A 111 18.54 -13.19 3.10
CA PHE A 111 17.08 -12.94 3.09
C PHE A 111 16.72 -11.81 2.12
N PRO A 112 15.70 -11.97 1.26
CA PRO A 112 15.17 -10.83 0.52
C PRO A 112 14.54 -9.86 1.53
N SER A 113 15.04 -8.63 1.64
CA SER A 113 14.40 -7.65 2.51
C SER A 113 12.99 -7.33 2.01
N ALA A 114 12.08 -7.02 2.94
CA ALA A 114 10.72 -6.68 2.59
C ALA A 114 10.66 -5.36 1.82
N HIS A 115 9.78 -5.31 0.82
CA HIS A 115 9.39 -4.07 0.19
C HIS A 115 8.21 -3.48 0.94
N VAL A 116 8.31 -2.23 1.33
CA VAL A 116 7.33 -1.54 2.19
C VAL A 116 7.00 -0.16 1.65
N PHE A 117 5.81 0.34 1.95
CA PHE A 117 5.53 1.76 1.80
C PHE A 117 6.38 2.55 2.81
N PRO A 118 6.80 3.79 2.48
CA PRO A 118 7.41 4.68 3.47
C PRO A 118 6.49 4.87 4.68
N GLY A 119 7.05 4.84 5.88
CA GLY A 119 6.29 5.04 7.10
C GLY A 119 6.93 4.47 8.35
N GLY A 120 6.46 4.96 9.50
CA GLY A 120 7.06 4.61 10.79
C GLY A 120 6.20 5.03 11.97
N ASN A 121 6.82 5.02 13.15
CA ASN A 121 6.14 5.37 14.40
C ASN A 121 5.92 6.89 14.48
N LEU A 122 4.84 7.29 15.14
CA LEU A 122 4.69 8.69 15.50
C LEU A 122 5.67 9.08 16.62
N SER A 123 6.12 10.33 16.57
CA SER A 123 6.99 10.95 17.55
C SER A 123 6.31 12.19 18.14
N ALA A 124 6.04 12.22 19.45
CA ALA A 124 5.33 13.34 20.06
C ALA A 124 6.10 14.68 19.95
N SER A 125 7.43 14.62 19.88
CA SER A 125 8.28 15.81 19.73
C SER A 125 8.31 16.36 18.30
N GLN A 126 8.01 15.53 17.30
CA GLN A 126 8.06 15.90 15.88
C GLN A 126 6.67 16.12 15.29
N ASP A 127 5.73 15.22 15.61
CA ASP A 127 4.45 15.08 14.92
C ASP A 127 3.29 15.73 15.69
N GLY A 128 3.52 16.14 16.94
CA GLY A 128 2.52 16.75 17.82
C GLY A 128 1.90 15.75 18.82
N ALA A 129 0.78 16.15 19.44
CA ALA A 129 0.14 15.34 20.48
C ALA A 129 -0.40 14.03 19.92
N ILE A 130 0.04 12.90 20.49
CA ILE A 130 -0.39 11.56 20.12
C ILE A 130 -1.41 11.08 21.17
N PRO A 131 -2.61 10.65 20.75
CA PRO A 131 -3.61 10.12 21.68
C PRO A 131 -3.09 8.94 22.50
N GLY A 132 -3.55 8.85 23.75
CA GLY A 132 -3.16 7.80 24.67
C GLY A 132 -3.65 6.41 24.24
N PRO A 133 -3.14 5.33 24.87
CA PRO A 133 -3.53 3.95 24.57
C PRO A 133 -5.04 3.68 24.68
N GLU A 134 -5.66 4.32 25.66
CA GLU A 134 -7.08 4.14 25.98
C GLU A 134 -7.99 5.18 25.30
N ASP A 135 -7.40 6.10 24.53
CA ASP A 135 -8.11 7.16 23.81
C ASP A 135 -8.55 6.64 22.44
N GLU A 136 -9.84 6.74 22.15
CA GLU A 136 -10.43 6.32 20.87
C GLU A 136 -9.81 7.06 19.68
N ALA A 137 -9.40 8.32 19.87
CA ALA A 137 -8.74 9.12 18.86
C ALA A 137 -7.41 8.48 18.37
N ARG A 138 -6.83 7.53 19.12
CA ARG A 138 -5.65 6.77 18.70
C ARG A 138 -5.86 5.93 17.46
N HIS A 139 -7.10 5.56 17.17
CA HIS A 139 -7.42 4.78 15.99
C HIS A 139 -8.11 5.60 14.90
N VAL A 140 -8.19 6.93 15.07
CA VAL A 140 -8.80 7.85 14.12
C VAL A 140 -7.71 8.60 13.36
N ASP A 141 -8.00 9.03 12.13
CA ASP A 141 -7.13 9.96 11.42
C ASP A 141 -6.98 11.27 12.22
N GLY A 142 -5.79 11.86 12.18
CA GLY A 142 -5.50 13.07 12.94
C GLY A 142 -4.22 13.74 12.50
N ARG A 143 -4.03 14.98 12.94
CA ARG A 143 -2.89 15.81 12.52
C ARG A 143 -1.54 15.13 12.78
N ALA A 144 -1.35 14.51 13.94
CA ALA A 144 -0.11 13.81 14.25
C ALA A 144 0.18 12.64 13.30
N TYR A 145 -0.85 11.90 12.89
CA TYR A 145 -0.68 10.84 11.89
C TYR A 145 -0.30 11.41 10.52
N ARG A 146 -0.92 12.52 10.10
CA ARG A 146 -0.64 13.16 8.81
C ARG A 146 0.78 13.74 8.74
N VAL A 147 1.22 14.45 9.78
CA VAL A 147 2.59 14.99 9.87
C VAL A 147 3.60 13.84 9.93
N GLY A 148 3.36 12.85 10.80
CA GLY A 148 4.25 11.70 10.94
C GLY A 148 4.39 10.89 9.64
N ALA A 149 3.30 10.72 8.88
CA ALA A 149 3.35 10.04 7.57
C ALA A 149 4.31 10.75 6.60
N ILE A 150 4.25 12.08 6.53
CA ILE A 150 5.08 12.87 5.61
C ILE A 150 6.53 12.93 6.12
N ARG A 151 6.74 13.12 7.43
CA ARG A 151 8.08 13.10 8.04
C ARG A 151 8.79 11.78 7.76
N GLU A 152 8.15 10.65 8.07
CA GLU A 152 8.72 9.32 7.82
C GLU A 152 9.01 9.10 6.33
N CYS A 153 8.12 9.54 5.44
CA CYS A 153 8.37 9.49 4.00
C CYS A 153 9.61 10.29 3.61
N PHE A 154 9.81 11.49 4.17
CA PHE A 154 11.00 12.29 3.93
C PHE A 154 12.27 11.64 4.49
N GLU A 155 12.25 11.13 5.72
CA GLU A 155 13.40 10.48 6.36
C GLU A 155 13.87 9.24 5.57
N GLU A 156 12.93 8.39 5.15
CA GLU A 156 13.25 7.11 4.52
C GLU A 156 13.51 7.20 3.01
N SER A 157 12.88 8.17 2.31
CA SER A 157 12.96 8.27 0.84
C SER A 157 13.63 9.55 0.33
N GLY A 158 13.83 10.56 1.18
CA GLY A 158 14.29 11.89 0.77
C GLY A 158 13.25 12.71 -0.01
N ILE A 159 12.06 12.16 -0.28
CA ILE A 159 10.99 12.87 -0.98
C ILE A 159 10.27 13.78 0.02
N LEU A 160 10.34 15.09 -0.23
CA LEU A 160 9.71 16.10 0.61
C LEU A 160 8.30 16.40 0.09
N LEU A 161 7.28 16.05 0.88
CA LEU A 161 5.87 16.39 0.59
C LEU A 161 5.49 17.68 1.32
N ALA A 162 5.96 18.81 0.80
CA ALA A 162 5.65 20.14 1.30
C ALA A 162 5.25 21.04 0.13
N ARG A 163 4.42 22.06 0.40
CA ARG A 163 4.02 23.08 -0.56
C ARG A 163 4.69 24.41 -0.23
N LYS A 164 4.87 25.27 -1.24
CA LYS A 164 5.29 26.65 -1.01
C LYS A 164 4.20 27.39 -0.20
N LYS A 165 4.59 28.31 0.69
CA LYS A 165 3.64 29.11 1.49
C LYS A 165 2.65 29.92 0.65
N ASN A 166 3.03 30.28 -0.57
CA ASN A 166 2.15 30.98 -1.52
C ASN A 166 1.14 30.06 -2.24
N GLY A 167 1.18 28.74 -2.00
CA GLY A 167 0.29 27.75 -2.61
C GLY A 167 0.69 27.27 -4.00
N GLU A 168 1.79 27.75 -4.57
CA GLU A 168 2.21 27.45 -5.95
C GLU A 168 2.98 26.12 -6.07
N GLY A 169 2.28 25.01 -5.82
CA GLY A 169 2.80 23.66 -5.99
C GLY A 169 3.77 23.21 -4.88
N LEU A 170 4.51 22.16 -5.17
CA LEU A 170 5.44 21.56 -4.21
C LEU A 170 6.66 22.47 -3.97
N LEU A 171 7.18 22.40 -2.75
CA LEU A 171 8.43 23.04 -2.36
C LEU A 171 9.60 22.27 -2.98
N GLU A 172 10.34 22.94 -3.84
CA GLU A 172 11.58 22.44 -4.42
C GLU A 172 12.78 23.03 -3.67
N ILE A 173 13.75 22.18 -3.33
CA ILE A 173 14.96 22.55 -2.60
C ILE A 173 16.17 21.83 -3.19
N GLU A 174 17.33 22.45 -3.05
CA GLU A 174 18.63 21.89 -3.41
C GLU A 174 18.89 20.55 -2.70
N ASP A 175 19.50 19.60 -3.39
CA ASP A 175 19.76 18.25 -2.87
C ASP A 175 20.64 18.26 -1.63
N SER A 176 21.61 19.18 -1.54
CA SER A 176 22.47 19.32 -0.36
C SER A 176 21.70 19.78 0.87
N VAL A 177 20.78 20.73 0.70
CA VAL A 177 19.88 21.23 1.77
C VAL A 177 18.92 20.13 2.21
N ARG A 178 18.36 19.40 1.23
CA ARG A 178 17.46 18.26 1.46
C ARG A 178 18.13 17.16 2.27
N GLU A 179 19.32 16.73 1.87
CA GLU A 179 20.03 15.64 2.55
C GLU A 179 20.52 16.04 3.94
N GLN A 180 20.98 17.28 4.12
CA GLN A 180 21.34 17.79 5.43
C GLN A 180 20.10 17.87 6.35
N GLY A 181 18.99 18.42 5.86
CA GLY A 181 17.73 18.47 6.58
C GLY A 181 17.22 17.09 6.97
N ARG A 182 17.30 16.11 6.07
CA ARG A 182 16.95 14.71 6.34
C ARG A 182 17.73 14.14 7.52
N LYS A 183 19.06 14.35 7.55
CA LYS A 183 19.92 13.94 8.67
C LYS A 183 19.63 14.68 9.97
N ASP A 184 19.28 15.97 9.89
CA ASP A 184 19.01 16.80 11.06
C ASP A 184 17.66 16.43 11.70
N VAL A 185 16.62 16.24 10.87
CA VAL A 185 15.28 15.80 11.30
C VAL A 185 15.34 14.39 11.89
N HIS A 186 15.96 13.44 11.20
CA HIS A 186 16.09 12.06 11.68
C HIS A 186 16.85 11.98 13.02
N ALA A 187 17.90 12.80 13.18
CA ALA A 187 18.65 12.89 14.44
C ALA A 187 17.92 13.69 15.54
N GLY A 188 16.72 14.22 15.27
CA GLY A 188 15.96 15.06 16.19
C GLY A 188 16.62 16.40 16.52
N ARG A 189 17.56 16.86 15.68
CA ARG A 189 18.29 18.13 15.88
C ARG A 189 17.44 19.35 15.52
N VAL A 190 16.48 19.18 14.62
CA VAL A 190 15.46 20.18 14.26
C VAL A 190 14.09 19.52 14.23
N ARG A 191 13.03 20.29 14.47
CA ARG A 191 11.66 19.82 14.26
C ARG A 191 11.32 19.88 12.77
N PHE A 192 10.69 18.83 12.26
CA PHE A 192 10.40 18.70 10.83
C PHE A 192 9.60 19.88 10.25
N GLU A 193 8.49 20.25 10.87
CA GLU A 193 7.66 21.37 10.39
C GLU A 193 8.41 22.71 10.45
N GLU A 194 9.19 22.95 11.51
CA GLU A 194 10.00 24.17 11.66
C GLU A 194 11.07 24.27 10.57
N TRP A 195 11.72 23.15 10.24
CA TRP A 195 12.68 23.07 9.15
C TRP A 195 12.02 23.39 7.81
N VAL A 196 10.85 22.82 7.52
CA VAL A 196 10.08 23.13 6.29
C VAL A 196 9.63 24.60 6.26
N GLU A 197 9.17 25.14 7.39
CA GLU A 197 8.75 26.54 7.49
C GLU A 197 9.89 27.53 7.27
N GLY A 198 11.09 27.21 7.77
CA GLY A 198 12.32 27.98 7.56
C GLY A 198 12.76 28.02 6.10
N LEU A 199 12.37 27.02 5.30
CA LEU A 199 12.57 26.98 3.85
C LEU A 199 11.44 27.68 3.07
N GLY A 200 10.50 28.33 3.76
CA GLY A 200 9.38 29.03 3.12
C GLY A 200 8.25 28.09 2.67
N GLY A 201 8.21 26.84 3.16
CA GLY A 201 7.16 25.88 2.86
C GLY A 201 6.20 25.61 4.02
N VAL A 202 5.23 24.73 3.76
CA VAL A 202 4.33 24.12 4.72
C VAL A 202 4.17 22.64 4.37
N VAL A 203 4.15 21.76 5.36
CA VAL A 203 3.93 20.32 5.16
C VAL A 203 2.56 20.07 4.52
N ASP A 204 2.49 19.22 3.50
CA ASP A 204 1.29 19.03 2.66
C ASP A 204 0.29 18.02 3.26
N VAL A 205 -0.14 18.27 4.49
CA VAL A 205 -1.02 17.36 5.24
C VAL A 205 -2.42 17.22 4.64
N ASP A 206 -2.89 18.21 3.87
CA ASP A 206 -4.24 18.23 3.28
C ASP A 206 -4.35 17.33 2.05
N ALA A 207 -3.24 17.12 1.33
CA ALA A 207 -3.20 16.24 0.16
C ALA A 207 -3.19 14.75 0.53
N LEU A 208 -2.99 14.41 1.81
CA LEU A 208 -3.12 13.03 2.28
C LEU A 208 -4.59 12.60 2.30
N LEU A 209 -4.87 11.52 1.60
CA LEU A 209 -6.17 10.87 1.56
C LEU A 209 -6.16 9.68 2.53
N PRO A 210 -6.93 9.71 3.63
CA PRO A 210 -7.02 8.57 4.54
C PRO A 210 -7.53 7.34 3.79
N PHE A 211 -6.76 6.24 3.83
CA PHE A 211 -7.13 5.02 3.11
C PHE A 211 -7.67 3.94 4.04
N THR A 212 -6.87 3.39 4.96
CA THR A 212 -7.33 2.36 5.92
C THR A 212 -6.44 2.37 7.15
N ARG A 213 -6.90 1.82 8.26
CA ARG A 213 -6.05 1.53 9.42
C ARG A 213 -5.75 0.05 9.54
N TRP A 214 -4.51 -0.27 9.87
CA TRP A 214 -4.06 -1.64 10.10
C TRP A 214 -3.57 -1.81 11.53
N VAL A 215 -4.19 -2.71 12.27
CA VAL A 215 -3.78 -3.07 13.62
C VAL A 215 -3.09 -4.42 13.56
N THR A 216 -1.87 -4.48 14.11
CA THR A 216 -1.14 -5.75 14.13
C THR A 216 -1.86 -6.74 15.04
N PRO A 217 -2.07 -8.01 14.63
CA PRO A 217 -2.74 -9.01 15.46
C PRO A 217 -2.06 -9.25 16.82
N THR A 218 -2.84 -9.65 17.84
CA THR A 218 -2.38 -9.80 19.23
C THR A 218 -1.33 -10.89 19.44
N ASN A 219 -1.26 -11.84 18.52
CA ASN A 219 -0.32 -12.95 18.53
C ASN A 219 1.10 -12.56 18.06
N ILE A 220 1.32 -11.36 17.51
CA ILE A 220 2.68 -10.87 17.22
C ILE A 220 3.14 -9.93 18.33
N PRO A 221 4.37 -10.07 18.88
CA PRO A 221 4.82 -9.25 20.00
C PRO A 221 4.99 -7.76 19.68
N LYS A 222 5.53 -7.44 18.49
CA LYS A 222 5.74 -6.05 18.04
C LYS A 222 4.50 -5.59 17.29
N ARG A 223 3.66 -4.80 17.95
CA ARG A 223 2.37 -4.36 17.41
C ARG A 223 2.38 -2.89 17.04
N PHE A 224 1.59 -2.57 16.03
CA PHE A 224 1.41 -1.25 15.47
C PHE A 224 -0.07 -1.01 15.15
N THR A 225 -0.49 0.25 15.22
CA THR A 225 -1.76 0.74 14.67
C THR A 225 -1.41 1.80 13.62
N THR A 226 -1.32 1.36 12.38
CA THR A 226 -0.83 2.16 11.26
C THR A 226 -1.98 2.78 10.49
N GLN A 227 -2.03 4.10 10.44
CA GLN A 227 -2.88 4.81 9.47
C GLN A 227 -2.21 4.81 8.09
N MET A 228 -2.88 4.27 7.09
CA MET A 228 -2.42 4.28 5.70
C MET A 228 -3.05 5.48 4.98
N TYR A 229 -2.23 6.20 4.22
CA TYR A 229 -2.65 7.30 3.38
C TYR A 229 -2.29 7.06 1.92
N LEU A 230 -3.07 7.63 1.01
CA LEU A 230 -2.67 7.82 -0.37
C LEU A 230 -2.21 9.27 -0.56
N TYR A 231 -1.17 9.46 -1.37
CA TYR A 231 -0.71 10.77 -1.81
C TYR A 231 -0.41 10.71 -3.31
N PHE A 232 -1.01 11.61 -4.09
CA PHE A 232 -0.74 11.73 -5.52
C PHE A 232 0.21 12.90 -5.79
N LEU A 233 1.42 12.61 -6.29
CA LEU A 233 2.31 13.65 -6.79
C LEU A 233 1.66 14.35 -8.00
N PRO A 234 1.81 15.67 -8.16
CA PRO A 234 1.21 16.40 -9.29
C PRO A 234 1.59 15.79 -10.64
N LEU A 235 0.63 15.66 -11.57
CA LEU A 235 0.90 15.11 -12.91
C LEU A 235 1.91 15.95 -13.71
N THR A 236 2.06 17.22 -13.36
CA THR A 236 3.01 18.16 -13.98
C THR A 236 4.43 18.02 -13.44
N GLN A 237 4.65 17.26 -12.37
CA GLN A 237 5.97 17.12 -11.77
C GLN A 237 6.86 16.19 -12.61
N PRO A 238 8.08 16.61 -12.99
CA PRO A 238 8.97 15.76 -13.78
C PRO A 238 9.54 14.63 -12.91
N ILE A 239 9.54 13.40 -13.41
CA ILE A 239 10.02 12.21 -12.65
C ILE A 239 11.51 12.30 -12.31
N SER A 240 12.31 13.00 -13.13
CA SER A 240 13.73 13.24 -12.83
C SER A 240 13.94 14.01 -11.52
N SER A 241 12.93 14.73 -11.02
CA SER A 241 12.96 15.42 -9.72
C SER A 241 12.58 14.51 -8.54
N LEU A 242 12.06 13.32 -8.83
CA LEU A 242 11.55 12.34 -7.86
C LEU A 242 12.50 11.16 -7.65
N THR A 243 13.52 11.02 -8.49
CA THR A 243 14.54 9.98 -8.32
C THR A 243 15.56 10.45 -7.30
N PRO A 244 15.58 9.89 -6.07
CA PRO A 244 16.76 10.04 -5.24
C PRO A 244 17.94 9.46 -6.02
N SER A 245 19.02 10.21 -6.11
CA SER A 245 20.28 9.76 -6.68
C SER A 245 20.81 8.58 -5.84
N SER A 246 20.51 7.35 -6.26
CA SER A 246 21.06 6.05 -5.83
C SER A 246 21.35 5.82 -4.33
N GLU A 247 20.79 4.73 -3.79
CA GLU A 247 21.12 4.13 -2.47
C GLU A 247 21.13 5.12 -1.29
N ILE A 248 19.97 5.31 -0.69
CA ILE A 248 19.82 6.24 0.43
C ILE A 248 20.33 5.57 1.71
N PRO A 249 21.37 6.10 2.39
CA PRO A 249 21.75 5.61 3.70
C PRO A 249 20.64 5.95 4.70
N THR A 250 20.10 4.92 5.35
CA THR A 250 19.17 5.04 6.49
C THR A 250 19.92 4.63 7.75
N PRO A 251 20.06 5.53 8.74
CA PRO A 251 20.60 5.16 10.04
C PRO A 251 19.63 4.20 10.75
N THR A 252 20.14 3.11 11.30
CA THR A 252 19.35 2.23 12.15
C THR A 252 19.39 2.73 13.61
N SER A 253 18.36 2.40 14.38
CA SER A 253 18.25 2.77 15.80
C SER A 253 19.38 2.23 16.70
N ASP A 254 20.22 1.33 16.18
CA ASP A 254 21.40 0.74 16.82
C ASP A 254 22.74 1.31 16.28
N GLY A 255 22.71 2.36 15.46
CA GLY A 255 23.91 3.04 14.94
C GLY A 255 24.55 2.39 13.70
N GLY A 256 23.90 1.39 13.10
CA GLY A 256 24.26 0.85 11.79
C GLY A 256 23.81 1.77 10.65
N VAL A 257 24.45 1.63 9.48
CA VAL A 257 24.00 2.26 8.23
C VAL A 257 23.46 1.14 7.33
N GLU A 258 22.14 1.11 7.12
CA GLU A 258 21.50 0.25 6.10
C GLU A 258 21.23 1.11 4.86
N HIS A 259 21.45 0.59 3.65
CA HIS A 259 21.06 1.30 2.42
C HIS A 259 19.60 0.99 2.10
N THR A 260 18.80 2.00 1.80
CA THR A 260 17.42 1.85 1.36
C THR A 260 17.31 2.27 -0.11
N ALA A 261 16.83 1.35 -0.94
CA ALA A 261 16.47 1.62 -2.32
C ALA A 261 15.01 2.06 -2.38
N ALA A 262 14.76 3.21 -3.02
CA ALA A 262 13.44 3.78 -3.24
C ALA A 262 13.07 3.61 -4.72
N LEU A 263 12.03 2.82 -5.02
CA LEU A 263 11.68 2.47 -6.39
C LEU A 263 10.19 2.69 -6.65
N PHE A 264 9.88 3.38 -7.75
CA PHE A 264 8.53 3.46 -8.30
C PHE A 264 8.32 2.33 -9.32
N ALA A 265 7.19 1.65 -9.23
CA ALA A 265 6.71 0.76 -10.28
C ALA A 265 5.18 0.65 -10.26
N PRO A 266 4.53 0.20 -11.35
CA PRO A 266 3.10 -0.10 -11.34
C PRO A 266 2.73 -1.12 -10.25
N CYS A 267 1.53 -0.99 -9.65
CA CYS A 267 1.04 -1.94 -8.65
C CYS A 267 1.07 -3.38 -9.18
N SER A 268 0.65 -3.59 -10.44
CA SER A 268 0.66 -4.89 -11.10
C SER A 268 2.05 -5.52 -11.21
N THR A 269 3.09 -4.70 -11.38
CA THR A 269 4.49 -5.15 -11.40
C THR A 269 4.91 -5.69 -10.03
N TRP A 270 4.69 -4.91 -8.97
CA TRP A 270 5.02 -5.34 -7.60
C TRP A 270 4.28 -6.61 -7.19
N LEU A 271 2.98 -6.69 -7.50
CA LEU A 271 2.17 -7.87 -7.24
C LEU A 271 2.67 -9.10 -8.00
N SER A 272 3.10 -8.93 -9.25
CA SER A 272 3.66 -10.01 -10.07
C SER A 272 4.99 -10.51 -9.50
N LEU A 273 5.88 -9.62 -9.07
CA LEU A 273 7.14 -9.98 -8.42
C LEU A 273 6.91 -10.73 -7.11
N ALA A 274 5.94 -10.30 -6.29
CA ALA A 274 5.60 -10.98 -5.05
C ALA A 274 4.96 -12.37 -5.30
N ARG A 275 4.08 -12.50 -6.30
CA ARG A 275 3.52 -13.80 -6.71
C ARG A 275 4.58 -14.76 -7.26
N ALA A 276 5.60 -14.22 -7.94
CA ALA A 276 6.77 -14.98 -8.38
C ALA A 276 7.76 -15.28 -7.23
N ASN A 277 7.48 -14.83 -6.00
CA ASN A 277 8.36 -14.91 -4.83
C ASN A 277 9.75 -14.28 -5.07
N GLU A 278 9.84 -13.29 -5.96
CA GLU A 278 11.05 -12.50 -6.23
C GLU A 278 11.27 -11.40 -5.17
N ILE A 279 10.18 -10.91 -4.57
CA ILE A 279 10.19 -9.95 -3.46
C ILE A 279 9.28 -10.41 -2.32
N ILE A 280 9.44 -9.80 -1.15
CA ILE A 280 8.55 -9.99 -0.01
C ILE A 280 7.64 -8.79 0.12
N LEU A 281 6.32 -9.03 0.09
CA LEU A 281 5.30 -8.08 0.49
C LEU A 281 4.50 -8.67 1.64
N PHE A 282 4.39 -7.91 2.73
CA PHE A 282 3.50 -8.27 3.81
C PHE A 282 2.03 -8.06 3.41
N PRO A 283 1.07 -8.72 4.09
CA PRO A 283 -0.34 -8.64 3.74
C PRO A 283 -0.88 -7.22 3.52
N PRO A 284 -0.57 -6.20 4.36
CA PRO A 284 -1.05 -4.83 4.12
C PRO A 284 -0.57 -4.27 2.76
N GLN A 285 0.73 -4.41 2.46
CA GLN A 285 1.33 -3.89 1.23
C GLN A 285 0.74 -4.57 0.00
N PHE A 286 0.70 -5.90 0.01
CA PHE A 286 0.14 -6.67 -1.11
C PHE A 286 -1.35 -6.34 -1.32
N TYR A 287 -2.12 -6.33 -0.25
CA TYR A 287 -3.56 -6.13 -0.33
C TYR A 287 -3.93 -4.72 -0.82
N LEU A 288 -3.29 -3.68 -0.29
CA LEU A 288 -3.60 -2.30 -0.70
C LEU A 288 -3.20 -2.05 -2.17
N MET A 289 -2.05 -2.57 -2.63
CA MET A 289 -1.71 -2.53 -4.05
C MET A 289 -2.67 -3.34 -4.92
N HIS A 290 -3.14 -4.49 -4.42
CA HIS A 290 -4.13 -5.30 -5.13
C HIS A 290 -5.43 -4.52 -5.35
N LEU A 291 -5.92 -3.78 -4.34
CA LEU A 291 -7.11 -2.94 -4.47
C LEU A 291 -6.94 -1.81 -5.49
N LEU A 292 -5.75 -1.22 -5.58
CA LEU A 292 -5.48 -0.08 -6.46
C LEU A 292 -5.12 -0.48 -7.89
N SER A 293 -4.57 -1.69 -8.08
CA SER A 293 -4.11 -2.18 -9.38
C SER A 293 -5.15 -2.15 -10.52
N PRO A 294 -6.46 -2.36 -10.30
CA PRO A 294 -7.46 -2.24 -11.36
C PRO A 294 -7.67 -0.80 -11.85
N PHE A 295 -7.24 0.21 -11.08
CA PHE A 295 -7.41 1.62 -11.42
C PHE A 295 -6.11 2.24 -11.93
N LEU A 296 -5.00 1.93 -11.26
CA LEU A 296 -3.67 2.45 -11.57
C LEU A 296 -2.97 1.49 -12.55
N SER A 297 -2.99 1.85 -13.83
CA SER A 297 -2.43 1.08 -14.96
C SER A 297 -3.18 -0.21 -15.37
N PRO A 298 -4.52 -0.20 -15.61
CA PRO A 298 -5.27 -1.41 -15.94
C PRO A 298 -4.92 -2.03 -17.30
N PHE A 299 -4.34 -1.24 -18.22
CA PHE A 299 -4.01 -1.66 -19.57
C PHE A 299 -2.75 -0.95 -20.05
N LEU A 300 -1.57 -1.57 -19.94
CA LEU A 300 -0.38 -1.00 -20.56
C LEU A 300 0.25 -1.93 -21.57
N SER A 301 0.25 -1.43 -22.82
CA SER A 301 1.33 -1.67 -23.75
C SER A 301 2.45 -0.66 -23.44
N PRO A 302 3.70 -1.10 -23.24
CA PRO A 302 4.82 -0.28 -22.74
C PRO A 302 5.34 0.83 -23.69
N SER A 303 4.64 1.12 -24.80
CA SER A 303 5.08 2.04 -25.85
C SER A 303 4.25 3.31 -26.00
N LEU A 304 3.23 3.53 -25.16
CA LEU A 304 2.37 4.71 -25.22
C LEU A 304 2.64 5.60 -24.01
N GLU A 305 3.15 6.81 -24.25
CA GLU A 305 3.05 7.87 -23.25
C GLU A 305 1.56 8.15 -23.02
N LEU A 306 1.09 7.85 -21.81
CA LEU A 306 -0.28 8.17 -21.44
C LEU A 306 -0.42 9.69 -21.37
N SER A 307 -1.48 10.21 -21.97
CA SER A 307 -1.82 11.62 -21.79
C SER A 307 -2.14 11.92 -20.32
N SER A 308 -1.89 13.16 -19.90
CA SER A 308 -2.24 13.62 -18.55
C SER A 308 -3.73 13.41 -18.24
N GLN A 309 -4.61 13.50 -19.25
CA GLN A 309 -6.04 13.24 -19.08
C GLN A 309 -6.34 11.78 -18.71
N ILE A 310 -5.65 10.80 -19.32
CA ILE A 310 -5.85 9.39 -18.98
C ILE A 310 -5.32 9.11 -17.57
N LEU A 311 -4.14 9.63 -17.24
CA LEU A 311 -3.55 9.51 -15.91
C LEU A 311 -4.46 10.13 -14.84
N GLN A 312 -5.06 11.28 -15.12
CA GLN A 312 -6.03 11.93 -14.24
C GLN A 312 -7.30 11.08 -14.08
N SER A 313 -7.88 10.56 -15.17
CA SER A 313 -9.06 9.70 -15.11
C SER A 313 -8.84 8.44 -14.26
N GLN A 314 -7.64 7.85 -14.28
CA GLN A 314 -7.28 6.74 -13.39
C GLN A 314 -7.27 7.17 -11.92
N ARG A 315 -6.72 8.36 -11.62
CA ARG A 315 -6.74 8.92 -10.26
C ARG A 315 -8.17 9.20 -9.79
N ASP A 316 -9.02 9.75 -10.66
CA ASP A 316 -10.42 10.02 -10.35
C ASP A 316 -11.19 8.72 -10.00
N GLN A 317 -10.90 7.62 -10.68
CA GLN A 317 -11.46 6.30 -10.35
C GLN A 317 -11.00 5.80 -8.97
N VAL A 318 -9.73 6.01 -8.60
CA VAL A 318 -9.26 5.72 -7.24
C VAL A 318 -9.99 6.58 -6.22
N LEU A 319 -10.11 7.88 -6.45
CA LEU A 319 -10.82 8.80 -5.55
C LEU A 319 -12.28 8.37 -5.35
N HIS A 320 -12.96 8.01 -6.44
CA HIS A 320 -14.33 7.48 -6.35
C HIS A 320 -14.40 6.17 -5.57
N PHE A 321 -13.44 5.25 -5.79
CA PHE A 321 -13.36 4.00 -5.03
C PHE A 321 -13.18 4.23 -3.53
N LEU A 322 -12.34 5.19 -3.12
CA LEU A 322 -12.09 5.54 -1.72
C LEU A 322 -13.34 6.09 -1.01
N GLN A 323 -14.27 6.69 -1.75
CA GLN A 323 -15.55 7.18 -1.22
C GLN A 323 -16.59 6.07 -0.97
N GLY A 324 -16.28 4.82 -1.35
CA GLY A 324 -17.15 3.67 -1.12
C GLY A 324 -16.72 2.78 0.05
N ASP A 325 -17.51 1.73 0.30
CA ASP A 325 -17.21 0.69 1.31
C ASP A 325 -16.37 -0.48 0.77
N GLY A 326 -15.83 -0.34 -0.45
CA GLY A 326 -15.10 -1.41 -1.13
C GLY A 326 -15.99 -2.49 -1.75
N GLY A 327 -17.31 -2.27 -1.75
CA GLY A 327 -18.33 -3.17 -2.28
C GLY A 327 -18.63 -4.35 -1.36
N ASP A 328 -18.35 -4.23 -0.06
CA ASP A 328 -18.60 -5.28 0.94
C ASP A 328 -20.00 -5.20 1.57
N GLY A 329 -20.74 -4.12 1.30
CA GLY A 329 -22.12 -3.94 1.75
C GLY A 329 -22.24 -3.62 3.24
N LYS A 330 -21.14 -3.24 3.90
CA LYS A 330 -21.15 -2.84 5.31
C LYS A 330 -21.34 -1.34 5.50
N GLY A 331 -21.22 -0.54 4.45
CA GLY A 331 -21.37 0.92 4.53
C GLY A 331 -20.24 1.63 5.29
N ILE A 332 -19.17 0.91 5.66
CA ILE A 332 -17.98 1.49 6.30
C ILE A 332 -17.03 1.93 5.19
N LEU A 333 -16.87 3.25 5.06
CA LEU A 333 -15.98 3.86 4.08
C LEU A 333 -14.53 3.42 4.30
N TRP A 334 -13.74 3.40 3.22
CA TRP A 334 -12.33 2.99 3.29
C TRP A 334 -11.56 3.70 4.42
N ALA A 335 -11.63 5.04 4.48
CA ALA A 335 -10.96 5.86 5.49
C ALA A 335 -11.22 5.38 6.94
N ASP A 336 -12.41 4.83 7.19
CA ASP A 336 -12.86 4.37 8.51
C ASP A 336 -12.65 2.88 8.73
N LYS A 337 -12.23 2.11 7.72
CA LYS A 337 -11.96 0.68 7.87
C LYS A 337 -10.73 0.44 8.75
N VAL A 338 -10.85 -0.56 9.64
CA VAL A 338 -9.73 -1.10 10.43
C VAL A 338 -9.60 -2.59 10.20
N MET A 339 -8.39 -3.02 9.92
CA MET A 339 -8.08 -4.41 9.66
C MET A 339 -7.03 -4.92 10.64
N SER A 340 -7.40 -5.96 11.39
CA SER A 340 -6.49 -6.79 12.18
C SER A 340 -6.52 -8.22 11.61
N PRO A 341 -5.61 -8.57 10.67
CA PRO A 341 -5.67 -9.82 9.94
C PRO A 341 -5.61 -11.04 10.85
N THR A 342 -6.63 -11.89 10.81
CA THR A 342 -6.69 -13.10 11.65
C THR A 342 -6.83 -14.35 10.80
N GLY A 343 -6.01 -15.35 11.09
CA GLY A 343 -6.17 -16.68 10.49
C GLY A 343 -7.42 -17.37 10.98
N PHE A 344 -8.26 -17.83 10.06
CA PHE A 344 -9.44 -18.62 10.42
C PHE A 344 -9.47 -19.99 9.72
N LEU A 345 -8.66 -20.19 8.68
CA LEU A 345 -8.62 -21.44 7.92
C LEU A 345 -7.23 -21.66 7.31
N MET A 346 -6.83 -22.92 7.20
CA MET A 346 -5.72 -23.36 6.36
C MET A 346 -6.28 -24.14 5.19
N ARG A 347 -5.95 -23.71 3.97
CA ARG A 347 -6.41 -24.35 2.73
C ARG A 347 -5.79 -25.72 2.56
N LYS A 348 -6.62 -26.72 2.26
CA LYS A 348 -6.13 -28.10 2.05
C LYS A 348 -5.45 -28.28 0.69
N SER A 349 -5.91 -27.56 -0.33
CA SER A 349 -5.45 -27.72 -1.71
C SER A 349 -4.01 -27.26 -1.93
N ASP A 350 -3.60 -26.18 -1.26
CA ASP A 350 -2.31 -25.53 -1.50
C ASP A 350 -1.52 -25.18 -0.22
N GLY A 351 -2.07 -25.46 0.96
CA GLY A 351 -1.41 -25.20 2.24
C GLY A 351 -1.26 -23.72 2.59
N ARG A 352 -2.02 -22.82 1.95
CA ARG A 352 -2.05 -21.40 2.31
C ARG A 352 -2.97 -21.15 3.50
N SER A 353 -2.51 -20.27 4.37
CA SER A 353 -3.33 -19.65 5.41
C SER A 353 -4.33 -18.67 4.79
N VAL A 354 -5.57 -18.66 5.27
CA VAL A 354 -6.61 -17.69 4.91
C VAL A 354 -6.75 -16.69 6.05
N LEU A 355 -6.39 -15.44 5.78
CA LEU A 355 -6.51 -14.32 6.71
C LEU A 355 -7.81 -13.55 6.43
N ALA A 356 -8.69 -13.50 7.42
CA ALA A 356 -9.83 -12.60 7.42
C ALA A 356 -9.38 -11.17 7.74
N LEU A 357 -9.97 -10.20 7.06
CA LEU A 357 -9.67 -8.77 7.20
C LEU A 357 -10.81 -7.98 7.82
N ASN A 358 -11.93 -8.63 8.18
CA ASN A 358 -13.17 -7.95 8.51
C ASN A 358 -13.21 -7.37 9.93
N ARG A 359 -12.27 -7.74 10.79
CA ARG A 359 -12.28 -7.37 12.22
C ARG A 359 -11.23 -6.29 12.53
N PRO A 360 -11.56 -5.32 13.39
CA PRO A 360 -10.68 -4.19 13.71
C PRO A 360 -9.60 -4.53 14.75
N GLY A 361 -9.75 -5.66 15.45
CA GLY A 361 -8.89 -6.07 16.57
C GLY A 361 -9.53 -5.76 17.93
N PRO A 362 -9.02 -6.38 19.01
CA PRO A 362 -9.64 -6.29 20.33
C PRO A 362 -9.64 -4.88 20.93
N GLU A 363 -8.74 -4.01 20.49
CA GLU A 363 -8.68 -2.60 20.93
C GLU A 363 -10.00 -1.86 20.68
N LEU A 364 -10.65 -2.17 19.56
CA LEU A 364 -11.87 -1.50 19.09
C LEU A 364 -13.12 -2.36 19.26
N GLU A 365 -12.98 -3.70 19.18
CA GLU A 365 -14.11 -4.62 19.40
C GLU A 365 -14.67 -4.51 20.82
N ALA A 366 -13.79 -4.37 21.83
CA ALA A 366 -14.21 -4.29 23.23
C ALA A 366 -15.06 -3.04 23.54
N ARG A 367 -14.96 -2.02 22.70
CA ARG A 367 -15.62 -0.71 22.87
C ARG A 367 -16.93 -0.58 22.10
N GLY A 368 -17.23 -1.52 21.20
CA GLY A 368 -18.49 -1.54 20.43
C GLY A 368 -18.60 -0.44 19.37
N GLU A 369 -17.48 0.14 18.93
CA GLU A 369 -17.41 1.35 18.09
C GLU A 369 -17.92 1.19 16.63
N GLY A 370 -18.54 0.07 16.27
CA GLY A 370 -19.10 -0.15 14.94
C GLY A 370 -18.07 -0.18 13.79
N ARG A 371 -16.76 -0.16 14.11
CA ARG A 371 -15.69 -0.23 13.12
C ARG A 371 -15.47 -1.65 12.64
N GLY A 372 -15.11 -1.78 11.37
CA GLY A 372 -14.90 -3.05 10.69
C GLY A 372 -13.90 -2.91 9.54
N GLY A 373 -13.43 -4.03 9.04
CA GLY A 373 -12.51 -4.07 7.91
C GLY A 373 -13.20 -4.41 6.60
N ASP A 374 -12.56 -5.23 5.76
CA ASP A 374 -13.14 -5.72 4.51
C ASP A 374 -13.78 -7.10 4.73
N GLU A 375 -15.11 -7.17 4.63
CA GLU A 375 -15.86 -8.43 4.75
C GLU A 375 -15.81 -9.28 3.47
N LYS A 376 -15.61 -8.65 2.32
CA LYS A 376 -15.69 -9.28 1.00
C LYS A 376 -14.44 -10.10 0.68
N ARG A 377 -13.26 -9.62 1.06
CA ARG A 377 -11.97 -10.19 0.63
C ARG A 377 -11.18 -10.83 1.76
N VAL A 378 -10.33 -11.79 1.41
CA VAL A 378 -9.36 -12.44 2.29
C VAL A 378 -7.97 -12.41 1.68
N VAL A 379 -6.95 -12.49 2.53
CA VAL A 379 -5.55 -12.69 2.06
C VAL A 379 -5.18 -14.15 2.21
N LEU A 380 -4.72 -14.76 1.13
CA LEU A 380 -4.09 -16.08 1.12
C LEU A 380 -2.58 -15.91 1.24
N VAL A 381 -1.93 -16.69 2.11
CA VAL A 381 -0.48 -16.56 2.32
C VAL A 381 0.15 -17.83 2.89
N LYS A 382 1.39 -18.14 2.50
CA LYS A 382 2.26 -19.07 3.24
C LYS A 382 3.27 -18.27 4.04
N PHE A 383 3.27 -18.46 5.35
CA PHE A 383 4.32 -17.88 6.20
C PHE A 383 5.53 -18.82 6.25
N GLY A 384 6.61 -18.41 5.60
CA GLY A 384 7.92 -19.06 5.67
C GLY A 384 8.84 -18.40 6.69
N LYS A 385 10.06 -18.93 6.83
CA LYS A 385 11.11 -18.32 7.68
C LYS A 385 11.50 -16.93 7.20
N GLU A 386 11.57 -16.77 5.88
CA GLU A 386 11.99 -15.53 5.23
C GLU A 386 10.89 -14.48 5.22
N GLY A 387 9.65 -14.84 5.59
CA GLY A 387 8.48 -13.98 5.53
C GLY A 387 7.34 -14.58 4.72
N PRO A 388 6.32 -13.78 4.37
CA PRO A 388 5.18 -14.21 3.57
C PRO A 388 5.60 -14.57 2.13
N ARG A 389 5.02 -15.65 1.63
CA ARG A 389 5.20 -16.21 0.28
C ARG A 389 3.85 -16.63 -0.27
N ASP A 390 3.75 -16.79 -1.59
CA ASP A 390 2.53 -17.20 -2.28
C ASP A 390 1.31 -16.34 -1.89
N VAL A 391 1.55 -15.04 -1.69
CA VAL A 391 0.53 -14.09 -1.24
C VAL A 391 -0.46 -13.83 -2.37
N ASP A 392 -1.75 -13.84 -2.04
CA ASP A 392 -2.81 -13.50 -2.98
C ASP A 392 -4.03 -12.91 -2.27
N VAL A 393 -4.91 -12.26 -3.02
CA VAL A 393 -6.19 -11.73 -2.51
C VAL A 393 -7.32 -12.36 -3.31
N ARG A 394 -8.31 -12.89 -2.60
CA ARG A 394 -9.47 -13.56 -3.20
C ARG A 394 -10.75 -13.11 -2.50
N GLU A 395 -11.89 -13.28 -3.16
CA GLU A 395 -13.18 -13.11 -2.50
C GLU A 395 -13.40 -14.23 -1.48
N LYS A 396 -13.82 -13.87 -0.28
CA LYS A 396 -14.06 -14.80 0.84
C LYS A 396 -15.05 -15.90 0.47
N ARG A 397 -16.12 -15.54 -0.26
CA ARG A 397 -17.16 -16.48 -0.68
C ARG A 397 -16.63 -17.60 -1.59
N GLU A 398 -15.71 -17.27 -2.49
CA GLU A 398 -15.13 -18.22 -3.44
C GLU A 398 -14.21 -19.21 -2.72
N VAL A 399 -13.31 -18.70 -1.85
CA VAL A 399 -12.41 -19.54 -1.07
C VAL A 399 -13.20 -20.52 -0.20
N LEU A 400 -14.27 -20.06 0.44
CA LEU A 400 -15.13 -20.94 1.25
C LEU A 400 -15.95 -21.95 0.42
N ALA A 401 -16.27 -21.63 -0.84
CA ALA A 401 -16.93 -22.58 -1.73
C ALA A 401 -15.97 -23.68 -2.19
N GLU A 402 -14.74 -23.32 -2.58
CA GLU A 402 -13.68 -24.26 -2.97
C GLU A 402 -13.38 -25.26 -1.82
N GLU A 403 -13.26 -24.78 -0.59
CA GLU A 403 -12.96 -25.67 0.56
C GLU A 403 -14.13 -26.58 0.95
N ARG A 404 -15.38 -26.19 0.65
CA ARG A 404 -16.56 -27.07 0.83
C ARG A 404 -16.59 -28.19 -0.19
N VAL A 405 -16.29 -27.89 -1.46
CA VAL A 405 -16.21 -28.91 -2.53
C VAL A 405 -15.10 -29.91 -2.21
N GLU A 406 -13.93 -29.44 -1.78
CA GLU A 406 -12.79 -30.30 -1.40
C GLU A 406 -13.10 -31.18 -0.17
N ALA A 407 -13.94 -30.71 0.76
CA ALA A 407 -14.39 -31.51 1.89
C ALA A 407 -15.41 -32.58 1.49
N GLY A 408 -16.32 -32.26 0.55
CA GLY A 408 -17.33 -33.18 0.02
C GLY A 408 -16.76 -34.26 -0.90
N ALA A 409 -15.69 -33.97 -1.64
CA ALA A 409 -15.02 -34.95 -2.52
C ALA A 409 -14.22 -36.03 -1.77
N LYS A 410 -14.09 -35.92 -0.44
CA LYS A 410 -13.35 -36.87 0.43
C LYS A 410 -14.27 -37.76 1.28
N LEU A 411 -15.59 -37.59 1.14
CA LEU A 411 -16.63 -38.46 1.70
C LEU A 411 -17.10 -39.41 0.60
#